data_AF-A0A1V8RJC0-F1
#
_entry.id   AF-A0A1V8RJC0-F1
#
_cell.length_a   1.000
_cell.length_b   1.000
_cell.length_c   1.000
_cell.angle_alpha   90.00
_cell.angle_beta   90.00
_cell.angle_gamma   90.00
#
_symmetry.space_group_name_H-M   'P 1'
#
loop_
_entity.id
_entity.type
_entity.pdbx_description
1 polymer ?
#
loop_
_entity_poly.entity_id
_entity_poly.type
_entity_poly.pdbx_seq_one_letter_code
_entity_poly.pdbx_strand_id
1 'polypeptide(L)'
;MLKPIVVFVISLLLLVPVCVFVGYGIGEVIAAYVYPVTGPPDRFREDRELFAGVYGIMFIGGFLYLASAAFAVFRLVLAIRKRRA
;
A
#
# COMPACT_ATOMS: atom_id res chain seq x y z
N MET A 1 6.67 18.69 22.13
CA MET A 1 7.06 17.47 21.38
C MET A 1 6.05 16.33 21.53
N LEU A 2 5.38 16.15 22.68
CA LEU A 2 4.44 15.04 22.89
C LEU A 2 3.23 15.05 21.93
N LYS A 3 2.62 16.21 21.70
CA LYS A 3 1.46 16.37 20.80
C LYS A 3 1.73 15.88 19.35
N PRO A 4 2.82 16.30 18.66
CA PRO A 4 3.13 15.77 17.33
C PRO A 4 3.50 14.28 17.31
N ILE A 5 4.13 13.75 18.37
CA ILE A 5 4.44 12.32 18.48
C ILE A 5 3.15 11.49 18.58
N VAL A 6 2.20 11.90 19.42
CA VAL A 6 0.91 11.22 19.58
C VAL A 6 0.12 11.23 18.28
N VAL A 7 0.07 12.37 17.58
CA VAL A 7 -0.59 12.47 16.26
C VAL A 7 0.06 11.51 15.26
N PHE A 8 1.40 11.48 15.20
CA PHE A 8 2.13 10.58 14.31
C PHE A 8 1.80 9.10 14.58
N VAL A 9 1.81 8.68 15.85
CA VAL A 9 1.51 7.30 16.23
C VAL A 9 0.08 6.92 15.89
N ILE A 10 -0.90 7.80 16.16
CA ILE A 10 -2.31 7.55 15.81
C ILE A 10 -2.49 7.46 14.29
N SER A 11 -1.85 8.35 13.53
CA SER A 11 -1.88 8.29 12.07
C SER A 11 -1.29 6.98 11.54
N LEU A 12 -0.20 6.50 12.14
CA LEU A 12 0.41 5.22 11.76
C LEU A 12 -0.51 4.04 12.06
N LEU A 13 -1.15 4.04 13.23
CA LEU A 13 -2.12 3.01 13.62
C LEU A 13 -3.34 2.97 12.70
N LEU A 14 -3.83 4.14 12.27
CA LEU A 14 -4.94 4.24 11.31
C LEU A 14 -4.52 3.86 9.88
N LEU A 15 -3.25 4.06 9.53
CA LEU A 15 -2.74 3.72 8.21
C LEU A 15 -2.76 2.21 7.99
N VAL A 16 -2.45 1.41 9.00
CA VAL A 16 -2.41 -0.06 8.92
C VAL A 16 -3.72 -0.66 8.38
N PRO A 17 -4.91 -0.43 8.99
CA PRO A 17 -6.15 -1.01 8.48
C PRO A 17 -6.49 -0.48 7.07
N VAL A 18 -6.20 0.79 6.77
CA VAL A 18 -6.40 1.35 5.43
C VAL A 18 -5.54 0.59 4.41
N CYS A 19 -4.28 0.29 4.72
CA CYS A 19 -3.40 -0.47 3.84
C CYS A 19 -3.92 -1.91 3.63
N VAL A 20 -4.42 -2.54 4.69
CA VAL A 20 -4.97 -3.90 4.61
C VAL A 20 -6.22 -3.92 3.73
N PHE A 21 -7.20 -3.04 3.96
CA PHE A 21 -8.45 -3.04 3.20
C PHE A 21 -8.24 -2.66 1.74
N VAL A 22 -7.48 -1.60 1.47
CA VAL A 22 -7.21 -1.18 0.09
C VAL A 22 -6.32 -2.23 -0.60
N GLY A 23 -5.39 -2.86 0.12
CA GLY A 23 -4.43 -3.81 -0.43
C GLY A 23 -5.12 -5.10 -0.82
N TYR A 24 -5.94 -5.62 0.08
CA TYR A 24 -6.81 -6.74 -0.18
C TYR A 24 -7.75 -6.47 -1.36
N GLY A 25 -8.41 -5.30 -1.40
CA GLY A 25 -9.30 -4.93 -2.49
C GLY A 25 -8.62 -4.86 -3.86
N ILE A 26 -7.44 -4.25 -3.93
CA ILE A 26 -6.63 -4.24 -5.17
C ILE A 26 -6.18 -5.65 -5.54
N GLY A 27 -5.77 -6.45 -4.55
CA GLY A 27 -5.38 -7.84 -4.73
C GLY A 27 -6.51 -8.68 -5.34
N GLU A 28 -7.74 -8.53 -4.84
CA GLU A 28 -8.93 -9.19 -5.38
C GLU A 28 -9.21 -8.79 -6.82
N VAL A 29 -9.11 -7.49 -7.14
CA VAL A 29 -9.29 -7.00 -8.51
C VAL A 29 -8.25 -7.63 -9.45
N ILE A 30 -6.97 -7.68 -9.06
CA ILE A 30 -5.92 -8.28 -9.87
C ILE A 30 -6.12 -9.80 -10.00
N ALA A 31 -6.43 -10.48 -8.90
CA ALA A 31 -6.67 -11.92 -8.88
C ALA A 31 -7.88 -12.30 -9.75
N ALA A 32 -8.84 -11.38 -9.92
CA ALA A 32 -9.94 -11.53 -10.86
C ALA A 32 -9.49 -11.62 -12.33
N TYR A 33 -8.45 -10.86 -12.70
CA TYR A 33 -7.85 -10.88 -14.04
C TYR A 33 -6.87 -12.05 -14.25
N VAL A 34 -6.13 -12.47 -13.22
CA VAL A 34 -5.09 -13.51 -13.33
C VAL A 34 -5.68 -14.92 -13.34
N TYR A 35 -6.68 -15.18 -12.51
CA TYR A 35 -7.37 -16.47 -12.43
C TYR A 35 -8.77 -16.31 -13.03
N PRO A 36 -9.03 -16.64 -14.30
CA PRO A 36 -10.30 -16.32 -14.95
C PRO A 36 -11.50 -17.04 -14.29
N VAL A 37 -12.58 -16.28 -14.05
CA VAL A 37 -13.85 -16.77 -13.45
C VAL A 37 -14.63 -17.71 -14.38
N THR A 38 -14.16 -17.93 -15.60
CA THR A 38 -14.87 -18.68 -16.66
C THR A 38 -14.61 -20.18 -16.62
N GLY A 39 -13.85 -20.69 -15.63
CA GLY A 39 -13.63 -22.11 -15.35
C GLY A 39 -14.55 -22.67 -14.24
N PRO A 40 -14.45 -23.97 -13.91
CA PRO A 40 -15.27 -24.60 -12.86
C PRO A 40 -15.17 -23.81 -11.55
N PRO A 41 -16.30 -23.50 -10.88
CA PRO A 41 -16.41 -22.42 -9.88
C PRO A 41 -15.56 -22.56 -8.61
N ASP A 42 -14.84 -23.65 -8.39
CA ASP A 42 -14.11 -23.89 -7.13
C ASP A 42 -12.61 -24.20 -7.32
N ARG A 43 -12.10 -24.29 -8.54
CA ARG A 43 -10.74 -24.85 -8.75
C ARG A 43 -9.60 -23.94 -8.27
N PHE A 44 -9.82 -22.62 -8.24
CA PHE A 44 -8.77 -21.63 -7.96
C PHE A 44 -9.17 -20.63 -6.86
N ARG A 45 -10.21 -20.91 -6.07
CA ARG A 45 -10.73 -19.96 -5.10
C ARG A 45 -9.70 -19.66 -3.99
N GLU A 46 -9.11 -20.69 -3.40
CA GLU A 46 -8.06 -20.53 -2.38
C GLU A 46 -6.82 -19.81 -2.92
N ASP A 47 -6.39 -20.14 -4.15
CA ASP A 47 -5.26 -19.47 -4.80
C ASP A 47 -5.54 -17.97 -5.04
N ARG A 48 -6.80 -17.62 -5.31
CA ARG A 48 -7.24 -16.23 -5.52
C ARG A 48 -7.23 -15.44 -4.23
N GLU A 49 -7.77 -15.99 -3.15
CA GLU A 49 -7.76 -15.37 -1.81
C GLU A 49 -6.32 -15.22 -1.31
N LEU A 50 -5.46 -16.23 -1.55
CA LEU A 50 -4.03 -16.19 -1.21
C LEU A 50 -3.28 -15.14 -2.05
N PHE A 51 -3.56 -15.06 -3.35
CA PHE A 51 -2.96 -14.06 -4.23
C PHE A 51 -3.41 -12.65 -3.86
N ALA A 52 -4.70 -12.45 -3.59
CA ALA A 52 -5.25 -11.17 -3.16
C ALA A 52 -4.64 -10.72 -1.83
N GLY A 53 -4.51 -11.63 -0.86
CA GLY A 53 -3.88 -11.36 0.43
C GLY A 53 -2.39 -11.06 0.32
N VAL A 54 -1.62 -11.90 -0.39
CA VAL A 54 -0.15 -11.76 -0.43
C VAL A 54 0.29 -10.66 -1.40
N TYR A 55 -0.18 -10.69 -2.65
CA TYR A 55 0.24 -9.70 -3.65
C TYR A 55 -0.42 -8.36 -3.44
N GLY A 56 -1.70 -8.32 -3.05
CA GLY A 56 -2.40 -7.05 -2.80
C GLY A 56 -1.78 -6.24 -1.67
N ILE A 57 -1.44 -6.89 -0.55
CA ILE A 57 -0.77 -6.24 0.60
C ILE A 57 0.67 -5.84 0.24
N MET A 58 1.43 -6.70 -0.46
CA MET A 58 2.78 -6.36 -0.91
C MET A 58 2.81 -5.19 -1.91
N PHE A 59 1.82 -5.10 -2.80
CA PHE A 59 1.73 -4.04 -3.80
C PHE A 59 1.49 -2.68 -3.14
N ILE A 60 0.63 -2.62 -2.12
CA ILE A 60 0.41 -1.38 -1.35
C ILE A 60 1.60 -1.03 -0.49
N GLY A 61 2.20 -2.01 0.20
CA GLY A 61 3.44 -1.78 0.95
C GLY A 61 4.55 -1.20 0.06
N GLY A 62 4.73 -1.77 -1.13
CA GLY A 62 5.68 -1.28 -2.14
C GLY A 62 5.34 0.12 -2.66
N PHE A 63 4.07 0.40 -2.94
CA PHE A 63 3.62 1.72 -3.39
C PHE A 63 3.83 2.80 -2.32
N LEU A 64 3.51 2.50 -1.05
CA LEU A 64 3.73 3.41 0.07
C LEU A 64 5.21 3.67 0.31
N TYR A 65 6.06 2.65 0.14
CA TYR A 65 7.50 2.82 0.17
C TYR A 65 7.99 3.76 -0.94
N LEU A 66 7.52 3.57 -2.18
CA LEU A 66 7.83 4.46 -3.30
C LEU A 66 7.34 5.90 -3.06
N ALA A 67 6.11 6.07 -2.59
CA ALA A 67 5.52 7.38 -2.32
C ALA A 67 6.27 8.12 -1.20
N SER A 68 6.63 7.42 -0.12
CA SER A 68 7.42 8.00 0.98
C SER A 68 8.84 8.35 0.55
N ALA A 69 9.51 7.50 -0.25
CA ALA A 69 10.80 7.80 -0.85
C ALA A 69 10.74 9.04 -1.77
N ALA A 70 9.73 9.12 -2.65
CA ALA A 70 9.53 10.27 -3.53
C ALA A 70 9.29 11.56 -2.75
N PHE A 71 8.48 11.51 -1.68
CA PHE A 71 8.24 12.66 -0.81
C PHE A 71 9.51 13.12 -0.09
N ALA A 72 10.32 12.19 0.41
CA ALA A 72 11.60 12.50 1.04
C ALA A 72 12.57 13.19 0.06
N VAL A 73 12.68 12.67 -1.17
CA VAL A 73 13.49 13.28 -2.23
C VAL A 73 12.99 14.68 -2.57
N PHE A 74 11.68 14.87 -2.72
CA PHE A 74 11.09 16.18 -3.00
C PHE A 74 11.42 17.21 -1.91
N ARG A 75 11.28 16.82 -0.64
CA ARG A 75 11.63 17.66 0.52
C ARG A 75 13.11 18.01 0.54
N LEU A 76 13.98 17.04 0.21
CA LEU A 76 15.42 17.26 0.11
C LEU A 76 15.76 18.27 -1.00
N VAL A 77 15.16 18.14 -2.18
CA VAL A 77 15.35 19.07 -3.30
C VAL A 77 14.92 20.48 -2.92
N LEU A 78 13.76 20.63 -2.27
CA LEU A 78 13.30 21.94 -1.78
C LEU A 78 14.27 22.55 -0.76
N ALA A 79 14.78 21.75 0.18
CA ALA A 79 15.73 22.22 1.19
C ALA A 79 17.06 22.68 0.56
N ILE A 80 17.58 21.94 -0.42
CA ILE A 80 18.79 22.29 -1.17
C ILE A 80 18.57 23.59 -1.94
N ARG A 81 17.44 23.72 -2.65
CA ARG A 81 17.09 24.95 -3.39
C ARG A 81 17.01 26.16 -2.47
N LYS A 82 16.39 26.01 -1.31
CA LYS A 82 16.23 27.11 -0.32
C LYS A 82 17.55 27.54 0.34
N ARG A 83 18.57 26.68 0.36
CA ARG A 83 19.93 27.03 0.82
C ARG A 83 20.80 27.68 -0.24
N ARG A 84 20.41 27.58 -1.52
CA ARG A 84 21.17 28.09 -2.65
C ARG A 84 20.66 29.46 -3.14
N ALA A 85 19.43 29.83 -2.77
CA ALA A 85 18.87 31.18 -2.89
C ALA A 85 19.17 31.99 -1.64
#